data_AF-A0A0U0W8F1-F1
#
_entry.id   AF-A0A0U0W8F1-F1
#
_cell.length_a   1.000
_cell.length_b   1.000
_cell.length_c   1.000
_cell.angle_alpha   90.00
_cell.angle_beta   90.00
_cell.angle_gamma   90.00
#
_symmetry.space_group_name_H-M   'P 1'
#
loop_
_entity.id
_entity.type
_entity.pdbx_description
1 polymer ?
#
loop_
_entity_poly.entity_id
_entity_poly.type
_entity_poly.pdbx_seq_one_letter_code
_entity_poly.pdbx_strand_id
1 'polypeptide(L)' 'MVPVADIAEGKARKTRYVDNGWPATEPDDHPVSELASDRTGALSPFGDLVFPLPATDLPYVHPVTDTTW' A
#
# COMPACT_ATOMS: atom_id res chain seq x y z
N MET A 1 42.78 19.79 9.34
CA MET A 1 42.23 19.38 8.03
C MET A 1 41.33 18.17 8.28
N VAL A 2 40.01 18.35 8.23
CA VAL A 2 39.03 17.28 8.53
C VAL A 2 38.98 16.32 7.34
N PRO A 3 38.99 14.99 7.52
CA PRO A 3 38.87 14.05 6.41
C PRO A 3 37.44 14.13 5.85
N VAL A 4 37.34 14.42 4.55
CA VAL A 4 36.08 14.31 3.81
C VAL A 4 35.69 12.84 3.77
N ALA A 5 34.46 12.53 4.17
CA ALA A 5 33.95 11.16 4.19
C ALA A 5 33.99 10.55 2.78
N ASP A 6 34.57 9.36 2.69
CA ASP A 6 34.79 8.64 1.44
C ASP A 6 33.45 8.11 0.89
N ILE A 7 32.90 8.81 -0.10
CA ILE A 7 31.59 8.53 -0.72
C ILE A 7 31.66 7.29 -1.64
N ALA A 8 32.88 6.77 -1.89
CA ALA A 8 33.12 5.65 -2.79
C ALA A 8 32.51 4.32 -2.28
N GLU A 9 32.47 4.10 -0.97
CA GLU A 9 32.00 2.84 -0.39
C GLU A 9 30.48 2.64 -0.47
N GLY A 10 29.73 3.72 -0.73
CA GLY A 10 28.28 3.66 -0.92
C GLY A 10 27.85 3.05 -2.26
N LYS A 11 28.64 3.25 -3.33
CA LYS A 11 28.29 2.75 -4.68
C LYS A 11 28.41 1.24 -4.80
N ALA A 12 29.45 0.64 -4.21
CA ALA A 12 29.64 -0.81 -4.21
C ALA A 12 28.54 -1.57 -3.44
N ARG A 13 27.90 -0.92 -2.45
CA ARG A 13 26.77 -1.48 -1.70
C ARG A 13 25.44 -1.46 -2.47
N LYS A 14 25.31 -0.59 -3.47
CA LYS A 14 24.07 -0.39 -4.26
C LYS A 14 23.95 -1.35 -5.45
N THR A 15 25.01 -2.08 -5.79
CA THR A 15 25.04 -3.04 -6.91
C THR A 15 24.80 -4.48 -6.46
N ARG A 16 24.64 -4.74 -5.16
CA ARG A 16 24.36 -6.07 -4.67
C ARG A 16 22.91 -6.42 -5.02
N TYR A 17 22.72 -7.54 -5.72
CA TYR A 17 21.41 -8.10 -5.97
C TYR A 17 20.68 -8.26 -4.64
N VAL A 18 19.50 -7.65 -4.54
CA VAL A 18 18.59 -7.82 -3.43
C VAL A 18 17.53 -8.80 -3.91
N ASP A 19 17.59 -10.01 -3.38
CA ASP A 19 16.48 -10.94 -3.52
C ASP A 19 15.27 -10.31 -2.84
N ASN A 20 14.18 -10.19 -3.59
CA ASN A 20 12.91 -9.67 -3.13
C ASN A 20 12.13 -10.69 -2.29
N GLY A 21 12.67 -11.90 -2.11
CA GLY A 21 12.10 -12.91 -1.22
C GLY A 21 10.75 -13.40 -1.70
N TRP A 22 10.50 -13.40 -3.01
CA TRP A 22 9.30 -14.03 -3.55
C TRP A 22 9.27 -15.50 -3.15
N PRO A 23 8.09 -16.04 -2.82
CA PRO A 23 7.98 -17.46 -2.58
C PRO A 23 8.46 -18.24 -3.80
N ALA A 24 9.27 -19.28 -3.58
CA ALA A 24 9.63 -20.20 -4.65
C ALA A 24 8.36 -20.92 -5.13
N THR A 25 7.97 -20.67 -6.37
CA THR A 25 6.83 -21.31 -7.01
C THR A 25 7.31 -22.56 -7.77
N GLU A 26 6.46 -23.58 -7.88
CA GLU A 26 6.72 -24.74 -8.75
C GLU A 26 6.92 -24.28 -10.21
N PRO A 27 7.56 -25.07 -11.10
CA PRO A 27 7.85 -24.67 -12.47
C PRO A 27 6.62 -24.20 -13.28
N ASP A 28 5.44 -24.71 -12.93
CA ASP A 28 4.16 -24.39 -13.55
C ASP A 28 3.34 -23.35 -12.76
N ASP A 29 3.88 -22.80 -11.69
CA ASP A 29 3.18 -21.87 -10.80
C ASP A 29 3.56 -20.42 -11.14
N HIS A 30 2.53 -19.65 -11.50
CA HIS A 30 2.68 -18.31 -12.07
C HIS A 30 2.53 -17.25 -10.97
N PRO A 31 3.37 -16.20 -10.98
CA PRO A 31 3.19 -15.09 -10.06
C PRO A 31 1.81 -14.46 -10.27
N VAL A 32 1.03 -14.35 -9.19
CA VAL A 32 -0.28 -13.70 -9.23
C VAL A 32 -0.08 -12.23 -9.60
N SER A 33 -0.65 -11.82 -10.72
CA SER A 33 -0.68 -10.45 -11.21
C SER A 33 -2.13 -10.02 -11.41
N GLU A 34 -2.41 -8.71 -11.52
CA GLU A 34 -3.75 -8.20 -11.86
C GLU A 34 -4.36 -8.89 -13.09
N LEU A 35 -3.53 -9.28 -14.08
CA LEU A 35 -3.96 -10.00 -15.29
C LEU A 35 -4.35 -11.46 -15.01
N ALA A 36 -3.72 -12.09 -14.02
CA ALA A 36 -3.91 -13.50 -13.65
C ALA A 36 -4.91 -13.67 -12.48
N SER A 37 -5.42 -12.57 -11.92
CA SER A 37 -6.42 -12.58 -10.86
C SER A 37 -7.82 -12.94 -11.39
N ASP A 38 -8.61 -13.67 -10.61
CA ASP A 38 -10.00 -14.01 -10.93
C ASP A 38 -10.93 -12.78 -10.96
N ARG A 39 -10.49 -11.69 -10.32
CA ARG A 39 -11.16 -10.39 -10.29
C ARG A 39 -10.19 -9.31 -10.76
N THR A 40 -10.66 -8.47 -11.69
CA THR A 40 -9.92 -7.31 -12.19
C THR A 40 -10.06 -6.10 -11.26
N GLY A 41 -8.94 -5.45 -10.94
CA GLY A 41 -8.90 -4.20 -10.20
C GLY A 41 -8.70 -4.39 -8.69
N ALA A 42 -8.29 -3.31 -8.03
CA ALA A 42 -8.15 -3.30 -6.59
C ALA A 42 -9.50 -3.63 -5.94
N LEU A 43 -9.56 -4.74 -5.20
CA LEU A 43 -10.66 -4.99 -4.27
C LEU A 43 -10.83 -3.70 -3.45
N SER A 44 -12.08 -3.24 -3.33
CA SER A 44 -12.40 -2.06 -2.55
C SER A 44 -11.63 -2.10 -1.22
N PRO A 45 -10.98 -1.01 -0.78
CA PRO A 45 -10.30 -1.00 0.51
C PRO A 45 -11.29 -1.24 1.67
N PHE A 46 -12.60 -1.15 1.40
CA PHE A 46 -13.68 -1.43 2.33
C PHE A 46 -14.25 -2.85 2.19
N GLY A 47 -13.61 -3.73 1.41
CA GLY A 47 -14.07 -5.11 1.16
C GLY A 47 -15.45 -5.14 0.50
N ASP A 48 -16.38 -5.85 1.12
CA ASP A 48 -17.75 -6.06 0.60
C ASP A 48 -18.69 -4.88 0.84
N LEU A 49 -18.20 -3.77 1.40
CA LEU A 49 -19.02 -2.61 1.74
C LEU A 49 -19.39 -1.81 0.47
N VAL A 50 -20.70 -1.65 0.25
CA VAL A 50 -21.28 -0.93 -0.89
C VAL A 50 -21.64 0.49 -0.50
N PHE A 51 -21.25 1.46 -1.34
CA PHE A 51 -21.58 2.88 -1.17
C PHE A 51 -22.68 3.33 -2.14
N PRO A 52 -23.44 4.39 -1.79
CA PRO A 52 -23.40 5.13 -0.52
C PRO A 52 -24.04 4.34 0.63
N LEU A 53 -23.57 4.59 1.86
CA LEU A 53 -24.22 4.07 3.06
C LEU A 53 -25.48 4.89 3.38
N PRO A 54 -26.51 4.27 4.01
CA PRO A 54 -27.62 5.01 4.59
C PRO A 54 -27.12 6.08 5.57
N ALA A 55 -27.78 7.25 5.59
CA ALA A 55 -27.36 8.36 6.43
C ALA A 55 -27.34 8.03 7.94
N THR A 56 -28.19 7.10 8.38
CA THR A 56 -28.25 6.61 9.76
C THR A 56 -27.03 5.80 10.18
N ASP A 57 -26.30 5.27 9.21
CA ASP A 57 -25.17 4.36 9.44
C ASP A 57 -23.83 5.11 9.36
N LEU A 58 -23.87 6.38 8.94
CA LEU A 58 -22.69 7.24 8.89
C LEU A 58 -22.34 7.72 10.32
N PRO A 59 -21.07 7.66 10.73
CA PRO A 59 -20.61 8.23 12.01
C PRO A 59 -20.56 9.77 11.99
N TYR A 60 -21.11 10.41 10.96
CA TYR A 60 -21.09 11.86 10.78
C TYR A 60 -22.12 12.53 11.69
N VAL A 61 -21.65 13.48 12.51
CA VAL A 61 -22.50 14.34 13.33
C VAL A 61 -22.41 15.76 12.79
N HIS A 62 -23.53 16.33 12.36
CA HIS A 62 -23.56 17.70 11.88
C HIS A 62 -23.31 18.66 13.07
N PRO A 63 -22.28 19.53 13.01
CA PRO A 63 -22.03 20.48 14.08
C PRO A 63 -23.21 21.44 14.22
N VAL A 64 -23.56 21.78 15.47
CA VAL A 64 -24.59 22.78 15.78
C VAL A 64 -23.96 23.91 16.57
N THR A 65 -24.31 25.15 16.21
CA THR A 65 -23.89 26.33 16.96
C THR A 65 -24.85 26.53 18.13
N ASP A 66 -24.30 26.70 19.33
CA ASP A 66 -25.10 27.12 20.48
C ASP A 66 -25.49 28.60 20.33
N THR A 67 -26.79 28.89 20.36
CA THR A 67 -27.34 30.24 20.25
C THR A 67 -27.76 30.81 21.60
N THR A 68 -27.48 30.10 22.70
CA THR A 68 -27.85 30.50 24.05
C THR A 68 -26.70 31.33 24.64
N TRP A 69 -26.81 32.65 24.47
CA TRP A 69 -25.99 33.65 25.17
C TRP A 69 -26.61 34.08 26.50
#